data_AF-A0A2G9M5C0-F1
#
_entry.id   AF-A0A2G9M5C0-F1
#
_cell.length_a   1.000
_cell.length_b   1.000
_cell.length_c   1.000
_cell.angle_alpha   90.00
_cell.angle_beta   90.00
_cell.angle_gamma   90.00
#
_symmetry.space_group_name_H-M   'P 1'
#
loop_
_entity.id
_entity.type
_entity.pdbx_description
1 polymer ?
#
loop_
_entity_poly.entity_id
_entity_poly.type
_entity_poly.pdbx_seq_one_letter_code
_entity_poly.pdbx_strand_id
1 'polypeptide(L)'
;MVRTLEGKHPKYYEAILQLREVTQEVVDFIEEELAKGRMIISKVEDVRNGIDYYLSDNDLTKALGKKLQIKFGGELKLTASLHTKKDSKDLYRVTVLFRQAHFRKGDKVDYQGDVYDVKSVSKEILLQHDKTGKKVHIKYKEMNQIKKVA
;
A
#
# COMPACT_ATOMS: atom_id res chain seq x y z
N MET A 1 -14.09 11.43 -10.29
CA MET A 1 -13.12 10.93 -11.28
C MET A 1 -12.69 12.08 -12.17
N VAL A 2 -11.47 12.58 -11.97
CA VAL A 2 -10.89 13.63 -12.82
C VAL A 2 -10.35 12.96 -14.07
N ARG A 3 -11.05 13.17 -15.18
CA ARG A 3 -10.71 12.55 -16.47
C ARG A 3 -9.73 13.38 -17.31
N THR A 4 -9.41 14.60 -16.88
CA THR A 4 -8.48 15.52 -17.57
C THR A 4 -7.82 16.48 -16.58
N LEU A 5 -6.54 16.79 -16.79
CA LEU A 5 -5.83 17.87 -16.10
C LEU A 5 -5.92 19.21 -16.86
N GLU A 6 -6.71 19.29 -17.93
CA GLU A 6 -6.90 20.53 -18.69
C GLU A 6 -7.38 21.67 -17.77
N GLY A 7 -6.69 22.82 -17.88
CA GLY A 7 -6.94 23.98 -17.03
C GLY A 7 -6.44 23.85 -15.58
N LYS A 8 -5.81 22.73 -15.20
CA LYS A 8 -5.17 22.56 -13.89
C LYS A 8 -3.67 22.85 -13.98
N HIS A 9 -3.09 23.29 -12.86
CA HIS A 9 -1.66 23.50 -12.75
C HIS A 9 -0.91 22.18 -13.04
N PRO A 10 0.24 22.17 -13.75
CA PRO A 10 0.97 20.95 -14.11
C PRO A 10 1.33 20.05 -12.92
N LYS A 11 1.49 20.64 -11.73
CA LYS A 11 1.76 19.94 -10.45
C LYS A 11 0.49 19.54 -9.69
N TYR A 12 -0.68 19.58 -10.32
CA TYR A 12 -1.93 19.21 -9.67
C TYR A 12 -1.99 17.69 -9.44
N TYR A 13 -2.38 17.31 -8.22
CA TYR A 13 -2.66 15.94 -7.85
C TYR A 13 -3.80 15.90 -6.84
N GLU A 14 -4.47 14.76 -6.79
CA GLU A 14 -5.50 14.46 -5.79
C GLU A 14 -4.99 13.44 -4.79
N ALA A 15 -4.20 12.46 -5.24
CA ALA A 15 -3.69 11.40 -4.39
C ALA A 15 -2.16 11.32 -4.39
N ILE A 16 -1.61 10.82 -3.31
CA ILE A 16 -0.21 10.38 -3.23
C ILE A 16 -0.23 8.88 -2.93
N LEU A 17 0.36 8.07 -3.81
CA LEU A 17 0.68 6.68 -3.54
C LEU A 17 2.13 6.62 -3.03
N GLN A 18 2.29 6.27 -1.76
CA GLN A 18 3.57 6.17 -1.09
C GLN A 18 3.92 4.69 -0.92
N LEU A 19 4.97 4.24 -1.61
CA LEU A 19 5.51 2.90 -1.48
C LEU A 19 6.70 2.96 -0.53
N ARG A 20 6.75 2.09 0.49
CA ARG A 20 7.88 2.01 1.42
C ARG A 20 8.32 0.58 1.62
N GLU A 21 9.63 0.36 1.67
CA GLU A 21 10.23 -0.95 1.92
C GLU A 21 9.70 -2.02 0.95
N VAL A 22 9.51 -1.63 -0.31
CA VAL A 22 8.93 -2.48 -1.36
C VAL A 22 10.01 -3.08 -2.23
N THR A 23 9.73 -4.27 -2.78
CA THR A 23 10.58 -4.91 -3.81
C THR A 23 10.34 -4.30 -5.19
N GLN A 24 11.30 -4.47 -6.11
CA GLN A 24 11.14 -4.02 -7.50
C GLN A 24 9.87 -4.59 -8.16
N GLU A 25 9.52 -5.85 -7.86
CA GLU A 25 8.28 -6.50 -8.33
C GLU A 25 7.00 -5.69 -8.01
N VAL A 26 6.99 -4.99 -6.87
CA VAL A 26 5.86 -4.13 -6.47
C VAL A 26 5.85 -2.85 -7.29
N VAL A 27 7.02 -2.27 -7.54
CA VAL A 27 7.18 -1.07 -8.37
C VAL A 27 6.72 -1.37 -9.79
N ASP A 28 7.22 -2.45 -10.40
CA ASP A 28 6.86 -2.86 -11.77
C ASP A 28 5.35 -3.09 -11.91
N PHE A 29 4.74 -3.73 -10.90
CA PHE A 29 3.30 -3.94 -10.88
C PHE A 29 2.52 -2.62 -10.81
N ILE A 30 2.99 -1.65 -10.03
CA ILE A 30 2.34 -0.33 -9.94
C ILE A 30 2.43 0.40 -11.26
N GLU A 31 3.61 0.45 -11.88
CA GLU A 31 3.78 1.12 -13.17
C GLU A 31 2.87 0.52 -14.25
N GLU A 32 2.74 -0.80 -14.30
CA GLU A 32 1.82 -1.50 -15.21
C GLU A 32 0.35 -1.12 -14.94
N GLU A 33 -0.07 -1.08 -13.67
CA GLU A 33 -1.44 -0.72 -13.30
C GLU A 33 -1.76 0.76 -13.57
N LEU A 34 -0.81 1.65 -13.33
CA LEU A 34 -0.95 3.08 -13.64
C LEU A 34 -1.11 3.30 -15.16
N ALA A 35 -0.31 2.60 -15.97
CA ALA A 35 -0.42 2.65 -17.42
C ALA A 35 -1.76 2.10 -17.92
N LYS A 36 -2.18 0.92 -17.43
CA LYS A 36 -3.48 0.31 -17.78
C LYS A 36 -4.66 1.21 -17.41
N GLY A 37 -4.61 1.83 -16.23
CA GLY A 37 -5.63 2.75 -15.74
C GLY A 37 -5.65 4.10 -16.44
N ARG A 38 -4.69 4.39 -17.33
CA ARG A 38 -4.45 5.72 -17.92
C ARG A 38 -4.37 6.81 -16.84
N MET A 39 -3.77 6.47 -15.71
CA MET A 39 -3.63 7.36 -14.55
C MET A 39 -2.62 8.45 -14.90
N ILE A 40 -2.97 9.71 -14.66
CA ILE A 40 -2.03 10.81 -14.90
C ILE A 40 -1.13 10.97 -13.66
N ILE A 41 0.18 10.90 -13.89
CA ILE A 41 1.22 11.08 -12.89
C ILE A 41 1.77 12.50 -13.03
N SER A 42 1.59 13.33 -12.00
CA SER A 42 2.07 14.72 -11.99
C SER A 42 3.51 14.86 -11.52
N LYS A 43 3.96 13.94 -10.66
CA LYS A 43 5.30 13.89 -10.08
C LYS A 43 5.59 12.46 -9.61
N VAL A 44 6.82 12.01 -9.80
CA VAL A 44 7.41 10.85 -9.11
C VAL A 44 8.57 11.37 -8.26
N GLU A 45 8.69 10.89 -7.04
CA GLU A 45 9.72 11.33 -6.10
C GLU A 45 10.32 10.14 -5.36
N ASP A 46 11.61 9.89 -5.59
CA ASP A 46 12.38 8.93 -4.82
C ASP A 46 12.66 9.48 -3.42
N VAL A 47 12.40 8.65 -2.41
CA VAL A 47 12.67 8.95 -1.01
C VAL A 47 13.54 7.85 -0.41
N ARG A 48 14.18 8.12 0.74
CA ARG A 48 15.18 7.22 1.34
C ARG A 48 14.79 5.74 1.38
N ASN A 49 13.51 5.42 1.65
CA ASN A 49 13.02 4.05 1.78
C ASN A 49 11.86 3.73 0.82
N GLY A 50 11.78 4.39 -0.35
CA GLY A 50 10.76 4.06 -1.36
C GLY A 50 10.44 5.20 -2.32
N ILE A 51 9.21 5.23 -2.84
CA ILE A 51 8.83 6.09 -3.97
C ILE A 51 7.45 6.69 -3.71
N ASP A 52 7.27 7.97 -4.03
CA ASP A 52 6.00 8.68 -3.99
C ASP A 52 5.51 9.03 -5.40
N TYR A 53 4.31 8.54 -5.74
CA TYR A 53 3.61 8.87 -6.98
C TYR A 53 2.47 9.85 -6.70
N TYR A 54 2.49 11.00 -7.37
CA TYR A 54 1.46 12.03 -7.23
C TYR A 54 0.46 11.90 -8.38
N LEU A 55 -0.74 11.42 -8.05
CA LEU A 55 -1.73 10.91 -8.99
C LEU A 55 -2.97 11.80 -9.08
N SER A 56 -3.59 11.82 -10.26
CA SER A 56 -4.75 12.68 -10.55
C SER A 56 -6.10 12.16 -10.02
N ASP A 57 -6.18 10.91 -9.53
CA ASP A 57 -7.46 10.30 -9.12
C ASP A 57 -7.38 9.57 -7.77
N ASN A 58 -8.19 10.04 -6.82
CA ASN A 58 -8.27 9.50 -5.47
C ASN A 58 -8.81 8.07 -5.38
N ASP A 59 -9.85 7.75 -6.15
CA ASP A 59 -10.57 6.49 -6.00
C ASP A 59 -9.78 5.35 -6.64
N LEU A 60 -9.18 5.60 -7.81
CA LEU A 60 -8.26 4.67 -8.45
C LEU A 60 -7.03 4.42 -7.57
N THR A 61 -6.48 5.45 -6.94
CA THR A 61 -5.31 5.30 -6.06
C THR A 61 -5.64 4.46 -4.82
N LYS A 62 -6.82 4.66 -4.19
CA LYS A 62 -7.28 3.80 -3.08
C LYS A 62 -7.49 2.36 -3.51
N ALA A 63 -8.07 2.13 -4.69
CA ALA A 63 -8.26 0.79 -5.24
C ALA A 63 -6.92 0.10 -5.49
N LEU A 64 -5.94 0.82 -6.03
CA LEU A 64 -4.58 0.33 -6.26
C LEU A 64 -3.87 -0.06 -4.96
N GLY A 65 -3.99 0.76 -3.91
CA GLY A 65 -3.48 0.41 -2.57
C GLY A 65 -4.09 -0.87 -1.99
N LYS A 66 -5.39 -1.10 -2.17
CA LYS A 66 -6.04 -2.36 -1.77
C LYS A 66 -5.53 -3.54 -2.59
N LYS A 67 -5.33 -3.36 -3.89
CA LYS A 67 -4.81 -4.39 -4.79
C LYS A 67 -3.39 -4.80 -4.40
N LEU A 68 -2.54 -3.83 -4.04
CA LEU A 68 -1.20 -4.07 -3.47
C LEU A 68 -1.26 -4.94 -2.22
N GLN A 69 -2.07 -4.57 -1.24
CA GLN A 69 -2.19 -5.33 0.01
C GLN A 69 -2.68 -6.76 -0.22
N ILE A 70 -3.66 -6.97 -1.12
CA ILE A 70 -4.16 -8.31 -1.42
C ILE A 70 -3.11 -9.17 -2.12
N LYS A 71 -2.35 -8.59 -3.06
CA LYS A 71 -1.40 -9.32 -3.89
C LYS A 71 -0.07 -9.61 -3.19
N PHE A 72 0.48 -8.61 -2.50
CA PHE A 72 1.85 -8.68 -1.96
C PHE A 72 1.89 -8.83 -0.44
N GLY A 73 0.78 -8.56 0.24
CA GLY A 73 0.75 -8.43 1.69
C GLY A 73 1.48 -7.19 2.17
N GLY A 74 0.98 -6.61 3.26
CA GLY A 74 1.59 -5.43 3.85
C GLY A 74 0.61 -4.49 4.55
N GLU A 75 1.19 -3.53 5.24
CA GLU A 75 0.45 -2.46 5.90
C GLU A 75 -0.05 -1.45 4.87
N LEU A 76 -1.36 -1.18 4.88
CA LEU A 76 -2.00 -0.13 4.09
C LEU A 76 -2.57 0.92 5.04
N LYS A 77 -2.14 2.18 4.89
CA LYS A 77 -2.74 3.34 5.58
C LYS A 77 -3.36 4.27 4.56
N LEU A 78 -4.58 4.70 4.86
CA LEU A 78 -5.33 5.68 4.08
C LEU A 78 -5.59 6.89 4.97
N THR A 79 -5.15 8.06 4.54
CA THR A 79 -5.51 9.34 5.17
C THR A 79 -6.09 10.28 4.12
N ALA A 80 -6.96 11.18 4.56
CA ALA A 80 -7.52 12.22 3.72
C ALA A 80 -7.41 13.55 4.46
N SER A 81 -7.02 14.60 3.73
CA SER A 81 -6.96 15.97 4.24
C SER A 81 -7.74 16.89 3.33
N LEU A 82 -8.47 17.84 3.91
CA LEU A 82 -9.17 18.86 3.14
C LEU A 82 -8.11 19.75 2.48
N HIS A 83 -8.11 19.83 1.15
CA HIS A 83 -7.15 20.64 0.41
C HIS A 83 -7.69 22.04 0.11
N THR A 84 -8.90 22.13 -0.45
CA THR A 84 -9.55 23.40 -0.73
C THR A 84 -11.06 23.23 -0.89
N LYS A 85 -11.80 24.33 -0.91
CA LYS A 85 -13.23 24.35 -1.21
C LYS A 85 -13.42 25.09 -2.54
N LYS A 86 -13.92 24.39 -3.56
CA LYS A 86 -14.21 24.96 -4.88
C LYS A 86 -15.69 24.77 -5.19
N ASP A 87 -16.40 25.85 -5.52
CA ASP A 87 -17.83 25.84 -5.85
C ASP A 87 -18.69 25.12 -4.80
N SER A 88 -18.42 25.38 -3.52
CA SER A 88 -19.03 24.72 -2.36
C SER A 88 -18.79 23.22 -2.23
N LYS A 89 -17.90 22.63 -3.03
CA LYS A 89 -17.44 21.25 -2.90
C LYS A 89 -16.07 21.20 -2.23
N ASP A 90 -15.96 20.34 -1.24
CA ASP A 90 -14.69 20.05 -0.58
C ASP A 90 -13.82 19.16 -1.49
N LEU A 91 -12.64 19.67 -1.84
CA LEU A 91 -11.62 18.91 -2.55
C LEU A 91 -10.65 18.34 -1.51
N TYR A 92 -10.61 17.02 -1.42
CA TYR A 92 -9.71 16.30 -0.52
C TYR A 92 -8.48 15.81 -1.27
N ARG A 93 -7.33 15.84 -0.58
CA ARG A 93 -6.14 15.09 -0.96
C ARG A 93 -6.04 13.81 -0.16
N VAL A 94 -5.77 12.71 -0.84
CA VAL A 94 -5.66 11.37 -0.23
C VAL A 94 -4.20 10.93 -0.21
N THR A 95 -3.75 10.38 0.91
CA THR A 95 -2.48 9.67 0.99
C THR A 95 -2.75 8.19 1.16
N VAL A 96 -2.20 7.39 0.26
CA VAL A 96 -2.24 5.93 0.26
C VAL A 96 -0.84 5.44 0.51
N LEU A 97 -0.56 4.98 1.73
CA LEU A 97 0.74 4.48 2.13
C LEU A 97 0.72 2.96 2.20
N PHE A 98 1.62 2.32 1.46
CA PHE A 98 1.82 0.89 1.45
C PHE A 98 3.24 0.54 1.95
N ARG A 99 3.31 -0.33 2.96
CA ARG A 99 4.55 -0.99 3.41
C ARG A 99 4.44 -2.47 3.16
N GLN A 100 5.32 -3.04 2.34
CA GLN A 100 5.28 -4.47 2.04
C GLN A 100 5.64 -5.32 3.27
N ALA A 101 5.05 -6.50 3.40
CA ALA A 101 5.48 -7.47 4.39
C ALA A 101 6.83 -8.10 4.01
N HIS A 102 7.74 -8.26 4.97
CA HIS A 102 9.06 -8.88 4.73
C HIS A 102 9.03 -10.41 4.80
N PHE A 103 7.84 -11.00 4.77
CA PHE A 103 7.58 -12.43 4.79
C PHE A 103 6.41 -12.74 3.87
N ARG A 104 6.38 -13.96 3.36
CA ARG A 104 5.40 -14.45 2.39
C ARG A 104 4.76 -15.73 2.92
N LYS A 105 3.65 -16.13 2.32
CA LYS A 105 3.03 -17.44 2.60
C LYS A 105 4.06 -18.55 2.42
N GLY A 106 4.20 -19.41 3.43
CA GLY A 106 5.16 -20.50 3.47
C GLY A 106 6.43 -20.20 4.29
N ASP A 107 6.71 -18.94 4.59
CA ASP A 107 7.84 -18.57 5.45
C ASP A 107 7.60 -18.99 6.91
N LYS A 108 8.68 -19.20 7.66
CA LYS A 108 8.66 -19.30 9.12
C LYS A 108 9.02 -17.96 9.76
N VAL A 109 8.24 -17.57 10.76
CA VAL A 109 8.37 -16.29 11.46
C VAL A 109 8.37 -16.50 12.96
N ASP A 110 9.09 -15.63 13.67
CA ASP A 110 9.03 -15.44 15.11
C ASP A 110 7.94 -14.41 15.40
N TYR A 111 7.05 -14.76 16.32
CA TYR A 111 6.04 -13.86 16.84
C TYR A 111 5.87 -14.13 18.32
N GLN A 112 6.18 -13.13 19.15
CA GLN A 112 6.11 -13.22 20.62
C GLN A 112 6.98 -14.35 21.22
N GLY A 113 8.09 -14.70 20.58
CA GLY A 113 9.05 -15.70 21.05
C GLY A 113 8.74 -17.14 20.63
N ASP A 114 7.64 -17.36 19.89
CA ASP A 114 7.28 -18.65 19.33
C ASP A 114 7.40 -18.64 17.80
N VAL A 115 7.68 -19.82 17.22
CA VAL A 115 7.81 -20.01 15.77
C VAL A 115 6.45 -20.36 15.15
N TYR A 116 6.12 -19.65 14.08
CA TYR A 116 4.91 -19.84 13.31
C TYR A 116 5.20 -19.99 11.82
N ASP A 117 4.35 -20.77 11.14
CA ASP A 117 4.26 -20.75 9.67
C ASP A 117 3.29 -19.66 9.21
N VAL A 118 3.70 -18.90 8.20
CA VAL A 118 2.82 -17.94 7.52
C VAL A 118 1.88 -18.68 6.58
N LYS A 119 0.58 -18.68 6.86
CA LYS A 119 -0.44 -19.33 6.02
C LYS A 119 -1.13 -18.38 5.04
N SER A 120 -1.20 -17.09 5.35
CA SER A 120 -1.77 -16.05 4.48
C SER A 120 -1.22 -14.67 4.84
N VAL A 121 -1.04 -13.82 3.81
CA VAL A 121 -0.65 -12.40 3.92
C VAL A 121 -1.49 -11.55 2.98
N SER A 122 -2.81 -11.78 2.95
CA SER A 122 -3.72 -11.00 2.10
C SER A 122 -4.33 -9.84 2.88
N LYS A 123 -5.59 -9.96 3.32
CA LYS A 123 -6.29 -8.95 4.12
C LYS A 123 -5.76 -8.85 5.56
N GLU A 124 -5.33 -9.98 6.11
CA GLU A 124 -4.71 -10.13 7.44
C GLU A 124 -3.56 -11.13 7.35
N ILE A 125 -2.70 -11.11 8.36
CA ILE A 125 -1.62 -12.07 8.51
C ILE A 125 -2.16 -13.27 9.29
N LEU A 126 -2.19 -14.44 8.66
CA LEU A 126 -2.58 -15.69 9.30
C LEU A 126 -1.33 -16.49 9.62
N LEU A 127 -1.06 -16.67 10.91
CA LEU A 127 0.04 -17.49 11.39
C LEU A 127 -0.49 -18.80 11.97
N GLN A 128 0.26 -19.88 11.82
CA GLN A 128 0.01 -21.17 12.47
C GLN A 128 1.21 -21.56 13.32
N HIS A 129 1.00 -21.78 14.61
CA HIS A 129 2.04 -22.18 15.53
C HIS A 129 2.63 -23.53 15.08
N ASP A 130 3.96 -23.61 14.96
CA ASP A 130 4.67 -24.75 14.37
C ASP A 130 4.41 -26.06 15.15
N LYS A 131 4.49 -26.02 16.49
CA LYS A 131 4.29 -27.19 17.36
C LYS A 131 2.82 -27.56 17.62
N THR A 132 1.98 -26.58 17.95
CA THR A 132 0.60 -26.84 18.43
C THR A 132 -0.44 -26.82 17.30
N GLY A 133 -0.07 -26.30 16.13
CA GLY A 133 -1.00 -26.12 15.01
C GLY A 133 -2.05 -25.01 15.22
N LYS A 134 -2.03 -24.29 16.35
CA LYS A 134 -2.97 -23.21 16.67
C LYS A 134 -2.79 -22.04 15.69
N LYS A 135 -3.90 -21.53 15.15
CA LYS A 135 -3.90 -20.39 14.23
C LYS A 135 -4.17 -19.07 14.95
N VAL A 136 -3.50 -18.01 14.53
CA VAL A 136 -3.72 -16.65 15.03
C VAL A 136 -3.81 -15.66 13.86
N HIS A 137 -4.75 -14.72 13.98
CA HIS A 137 -4.94 -13.63 13.01
C HIS A 137 -4.30 -12.36 13.56
N ILE A 138 -3.42 -11.76 12.78
CA ILE A 138 -2.68 -10.55 13.16
C ILE A 138 -2.98 -9.45 12.14
N LYS A 139 -3.27 -8.25 12.66
CA LYS A 139 -3.47 -7.06 11.83
C LYS A 139 -2.11 -6.52 11.39
N TYR A 140 -2.04 -5.95 10.18
CA TYR A 140 -0.78 -5.38 9.67
C TYR A 140 -0.18 -4.27 10.52
N LYS A 141 -0.98 -3.57 11.34
CA LYS A 141 -0.47 -2.59 12.30
C LYS A 141 0.48 -3.20 13.36
N GLU A 142 0.42 -4.52 13.55
CA GLU A 142 1.24 -5.30 14.49
C GLU A 142 2.33 -6.10 13.76
N MET A 143 2.48 -5.91 12.44
CA MET A 143 3.43 -6.64 11.59
C MET A 143 4.89 -6.44 12.04
N ASN A 144 5.21 -5.31 12.65
CA ASN A 144 6.54 -5.01 13.18
C ASN A 144 6.99 -5.95 14.32
N GLN A 145 6.06 -6.68 14.94
CA GLN A 145 6.36 -7.69 15.95
C GLN A 145 6.71 -9.06 15.35
N ILE A 146 6.56 -9.22 14.02
CA ILE A 146 6.78 -10.47 13.32
C ILE A 146 8.13 -10.39 12.61
N LYS A 147 9.03 -11.33 12.89
CA LYS A 147 10.37 -11.39 12.28
C LYS A 147 10.54 -12.67 11.50
N LYS A 148 11.04 -12.59 10.28
CA LYS A 148 11.40 -13.78 9.50
C LYS A 148 12.59 -14.49 10.16
N VAL A 149 12.49 -15.81 10.35
CA VAL A 149 13.50 -16.63 11.05
C VAL A 149 14.51 -17.23 10.08
N ALA A 150 14.11 -17.46 8.83
CA ALA A 150 14.95 -17.88 7.70
C ALA A 150 14.25 -17.51 6.38
#